data_AF-A0A7R9WDU0-F1
#
_entry.id   AF-A0A7R9WDU0-F1
#
_cell.length_a   1.000
_cell.length_b   1.000
_cell.length_c   1.000
_cell.angle_alpha   90.00
_cell.angle_beta   90.00
_cell.angle_gamma   90.00
#
_symmetry.space_group_name_H-M   'P 1'
#
loop_
_entity.id
_entity.type
_entity.pdbx_description
1 polymer ?
#
loop_
_entity_poly.entity_id
_entity_poly.type
_entity_poly.pdbx_seq_one_letter_code
_entity_poly.pdbx_strand_id
1 'polypeptide(L)'
;SGEIWERVEGWFDMAAAPGNNSRDEEDAEDLEEMRREWSWLESELRGGTLHPKTSGSDEEDNVGSSVGSHMAVMFFRQVVFTHMDCQSLNILTPAAPEEGDTTNENNEKEKEEAPIKLIDFEYASYNARATDVGNTFCEHCDMNNLVPKYEDQYPEPEAQDFFLRRYVSAADPSLALRLDGEAVEGGEKEDMWKDFLSTARREVGKHALISHLGWAVWAMAQKRRGCGIEFDYGKYAQIRMEGYRLFKGWFWPKTSKGSGFSAK
;
A
#
# COMPACT_ATOMS: atom_id res chain seq x y z
N SER A 1 5.61 -9.98 11.14
CA SER A 1 4.22 -9.63 10.78
C SER A 1 3.87 -8.38 11.55
N GLY A 2 3.35 -7.36 10.87
CA GLY A 2 3.10 -6.05 11.47
C GLY A 2 1.90 -5.99 12.41
N GLU A 3 1.70 -4.85 13.06
CA GLU A 3 0.63 -4.57 14.02
C GLU A 3 -0.71 -4.25 13.34
N ILE A 4 -0.75 -4.03 12.03
CA ILE A 4 -2.00 -3.80 11.27
C ILE A 4 -2.96 -4.99 11.38
N TRP A 5 -2.43 -6.21 11.49
CA TRP A 5 -3.24 -7.43 11.60
C TRP A 5 -4.12 -7.40 12.85
N GLU A 6 -3.53 -7.08 14.00
CA GLU A 6 -4.24 -6.98 15.28
C GLU A 6 -5.19 -5.77 15.31
N ARG A 7 -4.79 -4.66 14.68
CA ARG A 7 -5.61 -3.45 14.63
C ARG A 7 -6.93 -3.68 13.89
N VAL A 8 -6.87 -4.33 12.72
CA VAL A 8 -8.08 -4.61 11.92
C VAL A 8 -8.96 -5.65 12.60
N GLU A 9 -8.40 -6.64 13.31
CA GLU A 9 -9.21 -7.54 14.16
C GLU A 9 -9.99 -6.77 15.23
N GLY A 10 -9.37 -5.78 15.87
CA GLY A 10 -10.08 -4.87 16.77
C GLY A 10 -11.21 -4.11 16.09
N TRP A 11 -11.06 -3.75 14.80
CA TRP A 11 -12.13 -3.12 14.03
C TRP A 11 -13.28 -4.06 13.71
N PHE A 12 -13.00 -5.33 13.40
CA PHE A 12 -14.03 -6.33 13.25
C PHE A 12 -14.85 -6.52 14.54
N ASP A 13 -14.18 -6.59 15.70
CA ASP A 13 -14.87 -6.74 16.99
C ASP A 13 -15.81 -5.56 17.28
N MET A 14 -15.37 -4.34 16.94
CA MET A 14 -16.19 -3.13 17.07
C MET A 14 -17.38 -3.13 16.10
N ALA A 15 -17.17 -3.56 14.86
CA ALA A 15 -18.24 -3.63 13.86
C ALA A 15 -19.29 -4.70 14.21
N ALA A 16 -18.87 -5.82 14.81
CA ALA A 16 -19.74 -6.93 15.21
C ALA A 16 -20.50 -6.72 16.52
N ALA A 17 -20.18 -5.67 17.30
CA ALA A 17 -20.87 -5.37 18.55
C ALA A 17 -22.39 -5.21 18.31
N PRO A 18 -23.29 -5.70 19.18
CA PRO A 18 -24.74 -5.54 19.00
C PRO A 18 -25.17 -4.07 19.10
N GLY A 19 -26.17 -3.70 18.31
CA GLY A 19 -26.66 -2.34 18.14
C GLY A 19 -28.16 -2.36 17.83
N ASN A 20 -28.73 -1.18 17.60
CA ASN A 20 -30.18 -0.96 17.62
C ASN A 20 -30.81 -0.81 16.22
N ASN A 21 -30.16 -1.24 15.14
CA ASN A 21 -30.57 -0.87 13.78
C ASN A 21 -31.13 -2.03 12.95
N SER A 22 -32.03 -1.71 12.02
CA SER A 22 -32.75 -2.69 11.20
C SER A 22 -31.96 -3.26 10.01
N ARG A 23 -30.69 -2.87 9.84
CA ARG A 23 -29.78 -3.34 8.77
C ARG A 23 -28.72 -4.32 9.28
N ASP A 24 -28.86 -4.80 10.51
CA ASP A 24 -27.87 -5.64 11.18
C ASP A 24 -27.60 -6.98 10.45
N GLU A 25 -28.55 -7.50 9.68
CA GLU A 25 -28.36 -8.73 8.89
C GLU A 25 -27.47 -8.50 7.64
N GLU A 26 -27.74 -7.46 6.84
CA GLU A 26 -26.94 -7.10 5.66
C GLU A 26 -25.49 -6.74 6.07
N ASP A 27 -25.35 -5.94 7.13
CA ASP A 27 -24.03 -5.57 7.67
C ASP A 27 -23.26 -6.81 8.18
N ALA A 28 -23.96 -7.84 8.67
CA ALA A 28 -23.32 -9.08 9.13
C ALA A 28 -22.80 -9.94 7.96
N GLU A 29 -23.54 -10.04 6.86
CA GLU A 29 -23.09 -10.75 5.65
C GLU A 29 -21.84 -10.08 5.04
N ASP A 30 -21.84 -8.75 4.95
CA ASP A 30 -20.68 -7.97 4.48
C ASP A 30 -19.46 -8.20 5.38
N LEU A 31 -19.64 -8.17 6.70
CA LEU A 31 -18.56 -8.41 7.66
C LEU A 31 -18.02 -9.85 7.60
N GLU A 32 -18.88 -10.85 7.33
CA GLU A 32 -18.45 -12.23 7.13
C GLU A 32 -17.61 -12.40 5.86
N GLU A 33 -18.00 -11.76 4.75
CA GLU A 33 -17.16 -11.69 3.54
C GLU A 33 -15.81 -11.04 3.85
N MET A 34 -15.81 -9.85 4.46
CA MET A 34 -14.58 -9.13 4.79
C MET A 34 -13.66 -9.96 5.67
N ARG A 35 -14.20 -10.66 6.68
CA ARG A 35 -13.41 -11.49 7.60
C ARG A 35 -12.78 -12.67 6.88
N ARG A 36 -13.52 -13.36 6.00
CA ARG A 36 -12.98 -14.46 5.19
C ARG A 36 -11.86 -13.98 4.28
N GLU A 37 -12.05 -12.86 3.60
CA GLU A 37 -11.05 -12.27 2.71
C GLU A 37 -9.82 -11.77 3.49
N TRP A 38 -10.00 -11.30 4.72
CA TRP A 38 -8.92 -10.86 5.62
C TRP A 38 -8.05 -12.03 6.05
N SER A 39 -8.67 -13.12 6.51
CA SER A 39 -7.94 -14.35 6.87
C SER A 39 -7.19 -14.95 5.68
N TRP A 40 -7.78 -14.92 4.48
CA TRP A 40 -7.09 -15.32 3.26
C TRP A 40 -5.86 -14.44 2.99
N LEU A 41 -6.03 -13.12 2.98
CA LEU A 41 -4.96 -12.18 2.69
C LEU A 41 -3.80 -12.30 3.70
N GLU A 42 -4.14 -12.47 4.97
CA GLU A 42 -3.18 -12.71 6.03
C GLU A 42 -2.37 -14.00 5.76
N SER A 43 -3.05 -15.08 5.39
CA SER A 43 -2.39 -16.36 5.09
C SER A 43 -1.42 -16.25 3.92
N GLU A 44 -1.77 -15.49 2.88
CA GLU A 44 -0.92 -15.31 1.70
C GLU A 44 0.31 -14.43 2.00
N LEU A 45 0.10 -13.30 2.68
CA LEU A 45 1.17 -12.35 2.95
C LEU A 45 2.08 -12.78 4.10
N ARG A 46 1.56 -13.48 5.13
CA ARG A 46 2.37 -14.01 6.23
C ARG A 46 2.93 -15.41 5.95
N GLY A 47 2.14 -16.29 5.32
CA GLY A 47 2.51 -17.68 5.04
C GLY A 47 3.63 -17.83 3.99
N GLY A 48 3.85 -16.81 3.16
CA GLY A 48 5.00 -16.73 2.24
C GLY A 48 6.35 -16.42 2.91
N THR A 49 6.38 -16.25 4.23
CA THR A 49 7.60 -16.00 5.01
C THR A 49 7.84 -17.18 5.96
N LEU A 50 8.88 -17.97 5.67
CA LEU A 50 9.47 -19.03 6.51
C LEU A 50 8.74 -20.39 6.54
N HIS A 51 8.92 -21.19 5.49
CA HIS A 51 9.18 -22.64 5.61
C HIS A 51 9.94 -23.11 4.36
N PRO A 52 11.08 -23.83 4.48
CA PRO A 52 11.56 -24.67 3.39
C PRO A 52 10.49 -25.76 3.21
N LYS A 53 9.70 -25.69 2.13
CA LYS A 53 8.77 -26.76 1.78
C LYS A 53 9.59 -28.01 1.46
N THR A 54 9.65 -28.93 2.42
CA THR A 54 10.11 -30.28 2.15
C THR A 54 9.04 -31.00 1.33
N SER A 55 9.48 -31.51 0.18
CA SER A 55 8.83 -32.48 -0.70
C SER A 55 7.54 -32.08 -1.42
N GLY A 56 7.65 -31.93 -2.76
CA GLY A 56 6.75 -32.61 -3.68
C GLY A 56 5.69 -31.76 -4.39
N SER A 57 6.10 -30.89 -5.32
CA SER A 57 5.47 -30.63 -6.62
C SER A 57 6.17 -29.42 -7.24
N ASP A 58 7.33 -29.71 -7.83
CA ASP A 58 8.07 -28.78 -8.66
C ASP A 58 7.23 -28.46 -9.90
N GLU A 59 6.79 -27.20 -10.07
CA GLU A 59 6.78 -26.51 -11.38
C GLU A 59 6.26 -25.04 -11.40
N GLU A 60 5.65 -24.47 -10.34
CA GLU A 60 5.02 -23.12 -10.46
C GLU A 60 5.65 -21.93 -9.69
N ASP A 61 6.60 -22.12 -8.78
CA ASP A 61 7.26 -20.99 -8.07
C ASP A 61 8.75 -20.82 -8.40
N ASN A 62 9.29 -21.62 -9.32
CA ASN A 62 10.71 -21.63 -9.68
C ASN A 62 10.99 -20.87 -10.99
N VAL A 63 10.43 -19.67 -11.15
CA VAL A 63 11.04 -18.68 -12.04
C VAL A 63 12.29 -18.20 -11.31
N GLY A 64 13.46 -18.39 -11.90
CA GLY A 64 14.73 -17.88 -11.38
C GLY A 64 14.63 -16.39 -11.05
N SER A 65 14.42 -16.09 -9.77
CA SER A 65 14.36 -14.72 -9.27
C SER A 65 15.74 -14.11 -9.41
N SER A 66 15.87 -13.09 -10.26
CA SER A 66 17.11 -12.32 -10.34
C SER A 66 17.46 -11.72 -8.98
N VAL A 67 18.70 -11.26 -8.83
CA VAL A 67 19.17 -10.62 -7.60
C VAL A 67 18.30 -9.40 -7.26
N GLY A 68 17.89 -8.62 -8.28
CA GLY A 68 17.00 -7.47 -8.12
C GLY A 68 15.63 -7.86 -7.57
N SER A 69 15.01 -8.93 -8.09
CA SER A 69 13.74 -9.45 -7.56
C SER A 69 13.84 -9.86 -6.10
N HIS A 70 14.90 -10.57 -5.72
CA HIS A 70 15.08 -11.00 -4.33
C HIS A 70 15.26 -9.80 -3.38
N MET A 71 16.06 -8.83 -3.79
CA MET A 71 16.26 -7.57 -3.05
C MET A 71 14.95 -6.82 -2.83
N ALA A 72 14.10 -6.73 -3.85
CA ALA A 72 12.81 -6.06 -3.75
C ALA A 72 11.91 -6.73 -2.71
N VAL A 73 11.79 -8.06 -2.74
CA VAL A 73 10.98 -8.80 -1.77
C VAL A 73 11.49 -8.57 -0.34
N MET A 74 12.81 -8.67 -0.12
CA MET A 74 13.40 -8.44 1.20
C MET A 74 13.19 -7.01 1.69
N PHE A 75 13.38 -6.02 0.82
CA PHE A 75 13.24 -4.61 1.17
C PHE A 75 11.79 -4.23 1.50
N PHE A 76 10.83 -4.64 0.67
CA PHE A 76 9.43 -4.24 0.81
C PHE A 76 8.66 -5.05 1.87
N ARG A 77 9.09 -6.28 2.19
CA ARG A 77 8.51 -7.07 3.29
C ARG A 77 9.13 -6.80 4.65
N GLN A 78 10.24 -6.06 4.73
CA GLN A 78 10.82 -5.67 6.01
C GLN A 78 9.80 -4.85 6.81
N VAL A 79 9.62 -5.24 8.08
CA VAL A 79 8.77 -4.52 9.03
C VAL A 79 9.50 -3.26 9.51
N VAL A 80 8.86 -2.11 9.35
CA VAL A 80 9.32 -0.79 9.79
C VAL A 80 8.18 -0.01 10.44
N PHE A 81 8.50 1.13 11.05
CA PHE A 81 7.45 2.07 11.46
C PHE A 81 6.80 2.71 10.24
N THR A 82 5.48 2.63 10.15
CA THR A 82 4.66 3.07 9.01
C THR A 82 3.59 4.05 9.50
N HIS A 83 3.18 4.98 8.64
CA HIS A 83 2.13 5.95 8.95
C HIS A 83 0.73 5.35 8.83
N MET A 84 0.52 4.48 7.83
CA MET A 84 -0.73 3.79 7.49
C MET A 84 -1.89 4.67 7.00
N ASP A 85 -1.73 5.99 6.98
CA ASP A 85 -2.76 6.97 6.60
C ASP A 85 -2.15 8.18 5.88
N CYS A 86 -1.26 7.93 4.91
CA CYS A 86 -0.63 8.97 4.08
C CYS A 86 -1.59 9.54 3.02
N GLN A 87 -2.81 9.92 3.42
CA GLN A 87 -3.74 10.65 2.55
C GLN A 87 -3.29 12.11 2.36
N SER A 88 -3.81 12.78 1.33
CA SER A 88 -3.41 14.14 0.96
C SER A 88 -3.55 15.16 2.11
N LEU A 89 -4.55 15.02 2.98
CA LEU A 89 -4.77 15.89 4.13
C LEU A 89 -3.69 15.77 5.22
N ASN A 90 -2.98 14.64 5.26
CA ASN A 90 -1.91 14.36 6.22
C ASN A 90 -0.52 14.75 5.70
N ILE A 91 -0.44 15.39 4.52
CA ILE A 91 0.79 15.83 3.87
C ILE A 91 0.79 17.36 3.79
N LEU A 92 1.52 18.01 4.69
CA LEU A 92 1.70 19.46 4.69
C LEU A 92 2.80 19.86 3.70
N THR A 93 2.42 20.62 2.69
CA THR A 93 3.35 21.29 1.77
C THR A 93 3.63 22.71 2.26
N PRO A 94 4.83 23.26 2.02
CA PRO A 94 5.10 24.66 2.31
C PRO A 94 4.13 25.57 1.56
N ALA A 95 3.71 26.65 2.21
CA ALA A 95 2.97 27.70 1.54
C ALA A 95 3.79 28.26 0.38
N ALA A 96 3.14 28.48 -0.77
CA ALA A 96 3.73 29.32 -1.82
C ALA A 96 3.99 30.71 -1.22
N PRO A 97 5.11 31.38 -1.57
CA PRO A 97 5.34 32.74 -1.11
C PRO A 97 4.16 33.62 -1.54
N GLU A 98 3.62 34.41 -0.60
CA GLU A 98 2.52 35.33 -0.89
C GLU A 98 2.94 36.30 -2.02
N GLU A 99 2.06 36.52 -3.00
CA GLU A 99 2.24 37.56 -4.02
C GLU A 99 2.25 38.95 -3.35
N GLY A 100 3.42 39.40 -2.88
CA GLY A 100 3.55 40.71 -2.26
C GLY A 100 4.84 41.00 -1.48
N ASP A 101 5.62 39.99 -1.08
CA ASP A 101 6.87 40.26 -0.34
C ASP A 101 8.09 40.37 -1.27
N THR A 102 8.24 41.55 -1.89
CA THR A 102 9.41 41.91 -2.70
C THR A 102 10.50 42.61 -1.88
N THR A 103 10.61 42.39 -0.56
CA THR A 103 11.48 43.26 0.27
C THR A 103 12.77 42.67 0.83
N ASN A 104 13.22 41.47 0.43
CA ASN A 104 14.56 41.01 0.85
C ASN A 104 15.29 40.17 -0.22
N GLU A 105 16.11 40.85 -1.03
CA GLU A 105 17.06 40.26 -2.00
C GLU A 105 18.17 39.39 -1.34
N ASN A 106 18.22 39.31 -0.01
CA ASN A 106 19.18 38.49 0.74
C ASN A 106 18.68 37.06 1.08
N ASN A 107 17.41 36.72 0.79
CA ASN A 107 16.81 35.41 1.12
C ASN A 107 16.88 34.36 0.01
N GLU A 108 17.55 34.62 -1.11
CA GLU A 108 17.62 33.68 -2.24
C GLU A 108 18.37 32.37 -1.91
N LYS A 109 19.19 32.36 -0.85
CA LYS A 109 19.89 31.15 -0.39
C LYS A 109 19.15 30.37 0.72
N GLU A 110 18.12 30.96 1.32
CA GLU A 110 17.21 30.28 2.26
C GLU A 110 15.90 29.82 1.58
N LYS A 111 15.79 29.99 0.26
CA LYS A 111 14.84 29.26 -0.60
C LYS A 111 15.23 27.77 -0.77
N GLU A 112 15.79 27.15 0.27
CA GLU A 112 15.65 25.70 0.39
C GLU A 112 14.16 25.46 0.57
N GLU A 113 13.55 24.80 -0.42
CA GLU A 113 12.15 24.37 -0.41
C GLU A 113 11.87 23.76 0.97
N ALA A 114 11.03 24.44 1.77
CA ALA A 114 10.74 23.92 3.10
C ALA A 114 10.26 22.46 2.98
N PRO A 115 10.68 21.57 3.89
CA PRO A 115 10.41 20.16 3.70
C PRO A 115 8.91 19.88 3.84
N ILE A 116 8.41 18.94 3.04
CA ILE A 116 7.11 18.33 3.25
C ILE A 116 7.07 17.72 4.66
N LYS A 117 5.96 17.90 5.38
CA LYS A 117 5.77 17.33 6.72
C LYS A 117 4.57 16.41 6.74
N LEU A 118 4.75 15.22 7.29
CA LEU A 118 3.66 14.30 7.60
C LEU A 118 3.10 14.63 8.99
N ILE A 119 1.79 14.52 9.15
CA ILE A 119 1.07 14.75 10.40
C ILE A 119 0.04 13.64 10.63
N ASP A 120 -0.52 13.58 11.84
CA ASP A 120 -1.62 12.67 12.19
C ASP A 120 -1.26 11.17 12.16
N PHE A 121 -0.31 10.79 13.03
CA PHE A 121 0.20 9.43 13.16
C PHE A 121 -0.72 8.50 13.99
N GLU A 122 -2.03 8.74 14.07
CA GLU A 122 -2.94 7.95 14.91
C GLU A 122 -3.07 6.47 14.47
N TYR A 123 -2.85 6.21 13.18
CA TYR A 123 -2.80 4.87 12.60
C TYR A 123 -1.39 4.27 12.51
N ALA A 124 -0.37 5.03 12.91
CA ALA A 124 1.00 4.62 12.78
C ALA A 124 1.32 3.40 13.64
N SER A 125 2.07 2.48 13.07
CA SER A 125 2.40 1.19 13.68
C SER A 125 3.51 0.48 12.91
N TYR A 126 4.03 -0.62 13.45
CA TYR A 126 5.06 -1.40 12.75
C TYR A 126 4.45 -2.31 11.69
N ASN A 127 4.71 -2.08 10.40
CA ASN A 127 4.20 -2.90 9.29
C ASN A 127 5.24 -3.12 8.20
N ALA A 128 4.97 -4.03 7.26
CA ALA A 128 5.79 -4.14 6.06
C ALA A 128 5.79 -2.80 5.31
N ARG A 129 6.95 -2.37 4.78
CA ARG A 129 7.04 -1.13 3.98
C ARG A 129 6.02 -1.10 2.84
N ALA A 130 5.81 -2.25 2.21
CA ALA A 130 4.83 -2.42 1.14
C ALA A 130 3.41 -2.00 1.55
N THR A 131 3.03 -2.17 2.83
CA THR A 131 1.71 -1.77 3.33
C THR A 131 1.50 -0.26 3.24
N ASP A 132 2.49 0.52 3.69
CA ASP A 132 2.38 1.99 3.73
C ASP A 132 2.47 2.61 2.33
N VAL A 133 3.36 2.08 1.49
CA VAL A 133 3.48 2.49 0.09
C VAL A 133 2.23 2.09 -0.70
N GLY A 134 1.70 0.89 -0.48
CA GLY A 134 0.46 0.44 -1.12
C GLY A 134 -0.72 1.31 -0.73
N ASN A 135 -0.84 1.67 0.55
CA ASN A 135 -1.83 2.65 1.01
C ASN A 135 -1.65 4.01 0.32
N THR A 136 -0.42 4.52 0.25
CA THR A 136 -0.12 5.81 -0.40
C THR A 136 -0.56 5.82 -1.87
N PHE A 137 -0.37 4.72 -2.61
CA PHE A 137 -0.82 4.61 -4.00
C PHE A 137 -2.35 4.50 -4.11
N CYS A 138 -3.03 3.81 -3.19
CA CYS A 138 -4.49 3.82 -3.11
C CYS A 138 -5.03 5.24 -2.87
N GLU A 139 -4.43 6.01 -1.96
CA GLU A 139 -4.83 7.39 -1.63
C GLU A 139 -4.49 8.41 -2.73
N HIS A 140 -3.70 8.02 -3.74
CA HIS A 140 -3.54 8.82 -4.95
C HIS A 140 -4.84 8.87 -5.77
N CYS A 141 -5.71 7.86 -5.62
CA CYS A 141 -7.03 7.86 -6.23
C CYS A 141 -7.94 8.78 -5.42
N ASP A 142 -8.56 9.76 -6.09
CA ASP A 142 -9.37 10.76 -5.43
C ASP A 142 -10.63 10.11 -4.83
N MET A 143 -10.68 10.04 -3.50
CA MET A 143 -11.83 9.52 -2.75
C MET A 143 -12.90 10.60 -2.50
N ASN A 144 -12.70 11.83 -2.98
CA ASN A 144 -13.67 12.92 -2.80
C ASN A 144 -15.05 12.53 -3.36
N ASN A 145 -16.09 12.87 -2.61
CA ASN A 145 -17.48 12.57 -2.91
C ASN A 145 -17.82 11.07 -3.04
N LEU A 146 -16.96 10.15 -2.57
CA LEU A 146 -17.22 8.71 -2.60
C LEU A 146 -17.39 8.15 -4.04
N VAL A 147 -16.60 8.65 -5.00
CA VAL A 147 -16.59 8.13 -6.38
C VAL A 147 -15.15 8.01 -6.90
N PRO A 148 -14.34 7.10 -6.34
CA PRO A 148 -12.96 6.95 -6.81
C PRO A 148 -12.90 6.34 -8.20
N LYS A 149 -11.95 6.84 -8.99
CA LYS A 149 -11.65 6.32 -10.32
C LYS A 149 -10.37 5.50 -10.28
N TYR A 150 -10.41 4.39 -9.55
CA TYR A 150 -9.24 3.53 -9.34
C TYR A 150 -8.54 3.12 -10.65
N GLU A 151 -9.30 2.81 -11.70
CA GLU A 151 -8.73 2.41 -13.00
C GLU A 151 -7.99 3.53 -13.73
N ASP A 152 -8.41 4.78 -13.53
CA ASP A 152 -7.91 5.97 -14.23
C ASP A 152 -6.86 6.73 -13.42
N GLN A 153 -6.90 6.61 -12.08
CA GLN A 153 -6.12 7.44 -11.16
C GLN A 153 -5.07 6.67 -10.37
N TYR A 154 -5.13 5.33 -10.31
CA TYR A 154 -4.04 4.59 -9.66
C TYR A 154 -2.72 4.86 -10.40
N PRO A 155 -1.59 5.13 -9.70
CA PRO A 155 -0.36 5.54 -10.37
C PRO A 155 0.07 4.52 -11.44
N GLU A 156 0.31 4.97 -12.66
CA GLU A 156 0.84 4.12 -13.74
C GLU A 156 2.27 3.64 -13.43
N PRO A 157 2.76 2.55 -14.06
CA PRO A 157 4.06 1.95 -13.75
C PRO A 157 5.23 2.94 -13.70
N GLU A 158 5.27 3.92 -14.61
CA GLU A 158 6.34 4.93 -14.65
C GLU A 158 6.33 5.84 -13.42
N ALA A 159 5.14 6.23 -12.94
CA ALA A 159 4.99 7.04 -11.73
C ALA A 159 5.33 6.23 -10.47
N GLN A 160 4.91 4.96 -10.43
CA GLN A 160 5.32 4.04 -9.36
C GLN A 160 6.84 3.88 -9.34
N ASP A 161 7.47 3.66 -10.49
CA ASP A 161 8.92 3.47 -10.58
C ASP A 161 9.70 4.70 -10.15
N PHE A 162 9.22 5.89 -10.53
CA PHE A 162 9.78 7.14 -10.05
C PHE A 162 9.71 7.23 -8.51
N PHE A 163 8.54 6.97 -7.93
CA PHE A 163 8.36 6.99 -6.47
C PHE A 163 9.24 5.94 -5.78
N LEU A 164 9.22 4.69 -6.24
CA LEU A 164 9.93 3.57 -5.63
C LEU A 164 11.45 3.77 -5.68
N ARG A 165 12.01 4.28 -6.79
CA ARG A 165 13.44 4.63 -6.88
C ARG A 165 13.84 5.68 -5.83
N ARG A 166 13.04 6.74 -5.69
CA ARG A 166 13.30 7.81 -4.71
C ARG A 166 13.13 7.32 -3.28
N TYR A 167 12.10 6.52 -3.02
CA TYR A 167 11.85 5.91 -1.73
C TYR A 167 13.02 5.01 -1.30
N VAL A 168 13.49 4.10 -2.17
CA VAL A 168 14.64 3.24 -1.89
C VAL A 168 15.90 4.07 -1.65
N SER A 169 16.17 5.07 -2.49
CA SER A 169 17.34 5.94 -2.33
C SER A 169 17.35 6.70 -1.01
N ALA A 170 16.19 7.11 -0.51
CA ALA A 170 16.07 7.80 0.78
C ALA A 170 16.12 6.83 1.97
N ALA A 171 15.46 5.67 1.87
CA ALA A 171 15.34 4.71 2.97
C ALA A 171 16.56 3.80 3.14
N ASP A 172 17.24 3.46 2.04
CA ASP A 172 18.46 2.66 2.03
C ASP A 172 19.38 3.09 0.86
N PRO A 173 20.17 4.16 1.04
CA PRO A 173 21.12 4.62 0.03
C PRO A 173 22.14 3.56 -0.40
N SER A 174 22.46 2.60 0.50
CA SER A 174 23.41 1.53 0.19
C SER A 174 22.82 0.50 -0.77
N LEU A 175 21.54 0.17 -0.61
CA LEU A 175 20.81 -0.67 -1.56
C LEU A 175 20.67 0.05 -2.91
N ALA A 176 20.35 1.33 -2.91
CA ALA A 176 20.28 2.12 -4.15
C ALA A 176 21.61 2.09 -4.91
N LEU A 177 22.74 2.30 -4.22
CA LEU A 177 24.07 2.21 -4.83
C LEU A 177 24.37 0.81 -5.42
N ARG A 178 23.94 -0.25 -4.74
CA ARG A 178 24.08 -1.62 -5.26
C ARG A 178 23.23 -1.86 -6.50
N LEU A 179 22.02 -1.32 -6.55
CA LEU A 179 21.11 -1.41 -7.70
C LEU A 179 21.63 -0.59 -8.89
N ASP A 180 22.31 0.54 -8.64
CA ASP A 180 23.00 1.34 -9.67
C ASP A 180 24.23 0.63 -10.28
N GLY A 181 24.69 -0.43 -9.61
CA GLY A 181 25.78 -1.28 -10.04
C GLY A 181 27.14 -0.68 -9.73
N GLU A 182 27.79 -1.15 -8.66
CA GLU A 182 29.25 -1.20 -8.68
C GLU A 182 29.65 -2.00 -9.93
N ALA A 183 30.45 -1.38 -10.80
CA ALA A 183 30.89 -1.92 -12.07
C ALA A 183 31.62 -3.25 -11.85
N VAL A 184 30.89 -4.37 -11.93
CA VAL A 184 31.53 -5.69 -12.06
C VAL A 184 32.06 -5.75 -13.49
N GLU A 185 33.38 -5.62 -13.64
CA GLU A 185 34.06 -5.77 -14.93
C GLU A 185 33.70 -7.12 -15.57
N GLY A 186 33.08 -7.09 -16.75
CA GLY A 186 32.97 -8.23 -17.66
C GLY A 186 31.65 -9.01 -17.68
N GLY A 187 30.60 -8.59 -16.98
CA GLY A 187 29.26 -9.18 -17.09
C GLY A 187 28.28 -8.30 -17.89
N GLU A 188 27.36 -8.90 -18.64
CA GLU A 188 26.18 -8.16 -19.14
C GLU A 188 25.47 -7.53 -17.93
N LYS A 189 25.30 -6.20 -17.94
CA LYS A 189 24.50 -5.52 -16.91
C LYS A 189 23.05 -5.98 -17.06
N GLU A 190 22.67 -7.01 -16.34
CA GLU A 190 21.25 -7.24 -16.04
C GLU A 190 20.74 -5.96 -15.37
N ASP A 191 19.67 -5.36 -15.91
CA ASP A 191 19.10 -4.13 -15.37
C ASP A 191 18.45 -4.47 -14.02
N MET A 192 19.27 -4.50 -12.97
CA MET A 192 18.90 -4.91 -11.61
C MET A 192 17.75 -4.04 -11.09
N TRP A 193 17.73 -2.77 -11.49
CA TRP A 193 16.62 -1.87 -11.21
C TRP A 193 15.33 -2.29 -11.90
N LYS A 194 15.35 -2.72 -13.16
CA LYS A 194 14.15 -3.16 -13.87
C LYS A 194 13.46 -4.33 -13.14
N ASP A 195 14.22 -5.34 -12.75
CA ASP A 195 13.66 -6.51 -12.05
C ASP A 195 13.25 -6.18 -10.61
N PHE A 196 14.06 -5.36 -9.93
CA PHE A 196 13.72 -4.83 -8.61
C PHE A 196 12.40 -4.08 -8.65
N LEU A 197 12.23 -3.13 -9.57
CA LEU A 197 11.04 -2.29 -9.67
C LEU A 197 9.80 -3.08 -10.08
N SER A 198 9.93 -3.97 -11.08
CA SER A 198 8.85 -4.88 -11.46
C SER A 198 8.36 -5.71 -10.27
N THR A 199 9.30 -6.23 -9.47
CA THR A 199 8.97 -7.01 -8.27
C THR A 199 8.41 -6.14 -7.16
N ALA A 200 8.96 -4.94 -6.96
CA ALA A 200 8.51 -3.97 -5.97
C ALA A 200 7.07 -3.53 -6.22
N ARG A 201 6.71 -3.16 -7.46
CA ARG A 201 5.33 -2.81 -7.85
C ARG A 201 4.36 -3.94 -7.51
N ARG A 202 4.73 -5.18 -7.85
CA ARG A 202 3.92 -6.36 -7.50
C ARG A 202 3.77 -6.54 -5.99
N GLU A 203 4.86 -6.42 -5.22
CA GLU A 203 4.77 -6.59 -3.75
C GLU A 203 3.95 -5.47 -3.10
N VAL A 204 4.12 -4.21 -3.54
CA VAL A 204 3.32 -3.06 -3.10
C VAL A 204 1.84 -3.23 -3.47
N GLY A 205 1.54 -3.57 -4.72
CA GLY A 205 0.17 -3.80 -5.19
C GLY A 205 -0.52 -4.96 -4.47
N LYS A 206 0.21 -6.01 -4.10
CA LYS A 206 -0.34 -7.08 -3.25
C LYS A 206 -0.74 -6.56 -1.85
N HIS A 207 0.03 -5.64 -1.28
CA HIS A 207 -0.26 -5.04 0.02
C HIS A 207 -1.32 -3.92 -0.05
N ALA A 208 -1.62 -3.36 -1.22
CA ALA A 208 -2.75 -2.44 -1.41
C ALA A 208 -4.10 -3.07 -0.98
N LEU A 209 -4.22 -4.41 -1.01
CA LEU A 209 -5.39 -5.10 -0.49
C LEU A 209 -5.58 -4.91 1.02
N ILE A 210 -4.50 -4.73 1.79
CA ILE A 210 -4.59 -4.40 3.22
C ILE A 210 -5.23 -3.02 3.39
N SER A 211 -4.86 -2.05 2.54
CA SER A 211 -5.46 -0.71 2.56
C SER A 211 -6.95 -0.79 2.24
N HIS A 212 -7.35 -1.41 1.12
CA HIS A 212 -8.76 -1.50 0.76
C HIS A 212 -9.60 -2.23 1.83
N LEU A 213 -9.19 -3.43 2.23
CA LEU A 213 -9.96 -4.24 3.16
C LEU A 213 -9.95 -3.67 4.58
N GLY A 214 -8.79 -3.22 5.07
CA GLY A 214 -8.66 -2.62 6.39
C GLY A 214 -9.54 -1.38 6.55
N TRP A 215 -9.50 -0.47 5.56
CA TRP A 215 -10.32 0.75 5.60
C TRP A 215 -11.83 0.48 5.38
N ALA A 216 -12.19 -0.61 4.69
CA ALA A 216 -13.59 -1.06 4.62
C ALA A 216 -14.10 -1.52 6.00
N VAL A 217 -13.30 -2.32 6.71
CA VAL A 217 -13.65 -2.81 8.07
C VAL A 217 -13.68 -1.65 9.07
N TRP A 218 -12.71 -0.73 9.00
CA TRP A 218 -12.73 0.50 9.79
C TRP A 218 -14.03 1.27 9.60
N ALA A 219 -14.49 1.43 8.36
CA ALA A 219 -15.70 2.17 8.06
C ALA A 219 -16.94 1.50 8.65
N MET A 220 -17.04 0.16 8.56
CA MET A 220 -18.12 -0.58 9.22
C MET A 220 -18.09 -0.40 10.74
N ALA A 221 -16.90 -0.38 11.36
CA ALA A 221 -16.77 -0.09 12.79
C ALA A 221 -17.22 1.33 13.15
N GLN A 222 -16.88 2.33 12.34
CA GLN A 222 -17.30 3.72 12.55
C GLN A 222 -18.81 3.93 12.35
N LYS A 223 -19.39 3.26 11.35
CA LYS A 223 -20.84 3.19 11.14
C LYS A 223 -21.54 2.66 12.39
N ARG A 224 -20.99 1.61 13.02
CA ARG A 224 -21.56 1.00 14.23
C ARG A 224 -21.46 1.90 15.46
N ARG A 225 -20.34 2.60 15.62
CA ARG A 225 -20.11 3.52 16.75
C ARG A 225 -20.97 4.78 16.70
N GLY A 226 -21.57 5.11 15.55
CA GLY A 226 -22.33 6.35 15.39
C GLY A 226 -21.44 7.57 15.53
N CYS A 227 -20.33 7.59 14.79
CA CYS A 227 -19.43 8.75 14.76
C CYS A 227 -20.23 10.03 14.45
N GLY A 228 -19.97 11.12 15.17
CA GLY A 228 -20.71 12.39 15.03
C GLY A 228 -20.40 13.19 13.76
N ILE A 229 -19.67 12.60 12.82
CA ILE A 229 -19.30 13.20 11.53
C ILE A 229 -20.35 12.79 10.50
N GLU A 230 -20.84 13.75 9.72
CA GLU A 230 -21.77 13.51 8.61
C GLU A 230 -21.03 12.90 7.41
N PHE A 231 -20.77 11.58 7.49
CA PHE A 231 -20.07 10.81 6.47
C PHE A 231 -20.77 9.46 6.26
N ASP A 232 -20.96 9.04 5.01
CA ASP A 232 -21.56 7.74 4.68
C ASP A 232 -20.52 6.61 4.75
N TYR A 233 -20.28 6.16 5.98
CA TYR A 233 -19.35 5.06 6.26
C TYR A 233 -19.73 3.75 5.54
N GLY A 234 -21.02 3.47 5.37
CA GLY A 234 -21.48 2.26 4.68
C GLY A 234 -21.13 2.32 3.20
N LYS A 235 -21.41 3.45 2.54
CA LYS A 235 -21.04 3.63 1.14
C LYS A 235 -19.52 3.62 0.96
N TYR A 236 -18.77 4.22 1.86
CA TYR A 236 -17.31 4.17 1.83
C TYR A 236 -16.79 2.72 1.95
N ALA A 237 -17.33 1.91 2.88
CA ALA A 237 -16.97 0.49 3.01
C ALA A 237 -17.18 -0.28 1.70
N GLN A 238 -18.34 -0.09 1.04
CA GLN A 238 -18.67 -0.72 -0.24
C GLN A 238 -17.65 -0.37 -1.33
N ILE A 239 -17.32 0.91 -1.48
CA ILE A 239 -16.35 1.40 -2.46
C ILE A 239 -14.96 0.82 -2.22
N ARG A 240 -14.52 0.78 -0.95
CA ARG A 240 -13.22 0.17 -0.61
C ARG A 240 -13.22 -1.33 -0.95
N MET A 241 -14.34 -2.04 -0.79
CA MET A 241 -14.49 -3.43 -1.22
C MET A 241 -14.56 -3.61 -2.74
N GLU A 242 -15.11 -2.66 -3.49
CA GLU A 242 -15.02 -2.63 -4.96
C GLU A 242 -13.54 -2.51 -5.40
N GLY A 243 -12.80 -1.58 -4.79
CA GLY A 243 -11.35 -1.45 -4.99
C GLY A 243 -10.58 -2.71 -4.62
N TYR A 244 -10.90 -3.35 -3.48
CA TYR A 244 -10.32 -4.63 -3.07
C TYR A 244 -10.46 -5.69 -4.17
N ARG A 245 -11.68 -5.87 -4.72
CA ARG A 245 -11.94 -6.90 -5.76
C ARG A 245 -11.19 -6.59 -7.06
N LEU A 246 -11.15 -5.33 -7.48
CA LEU A 246 -10.40 -4.88 -8.65
C LEU A 246 -8.91 -5.16 -8.51
N PHE A 247 -8.30 -4.73 -7.40
CA PHE A 247 -6.87 -4.87 -7.15
C PHE A 247 -6.47 -6.32 -6.90
N LYS A 248 -7.35 -7.13 -6.30
CA LYS A 248 -7.14 -8.57 -6.19
C LYS A 248 -7.07 -9.22 -7.57
N GLY A 249 -7.90 -8.77 -8.51
CA GLY A 249 -7.81 -9.17 -9.91
C GLY A 249 -6.48 -8.79 -10.57
N TRP A 250 -5.95 -7.61 -10.27
CA TRP A 250 -4.67 -7.14 -10.82
C TRP A 250 -3.46 -7.85 -10.19
N PHE A 251 -3.35 -7.91 -8.86
CA PHE A 251 -2.12 -8.32 -8.19
C PHE A 251 -2.12 -9.77 -7.67
N TRP A 252 -3.29 -10.42 -7.69
CA TRP A 252 -3.48 -11.82 -7.31
C TRP A 252 -4.28 -12.58 -8.38
N PRO A 253 -3.86 -12.55 -9.65
CA PRO A 253 -4.59 -13.23 -10.71
C PRO A 253 -4.63 -14.73 -10.44
N LYS A 254 -5.81 -15.34 -10.60
CA LYS A 254 -5.93 -16.81 -10.61
C LYS A 254 -5.05 -17.32 -11.75
N THR A 255 -4.13 -18.23 -11.47
CA THR A 255 -3.23 -18.82 -12.46
C THR A 255 -4.06 -19.45 -13.58
N SER A 256 -4.22 -18.71 -14.68
CA SER A 256 -4.66 -19.26 -15.95
C SER A 256 -3.41 -19.36 -16.82
N LYS A 257 -3.12 -20.58 -17.26
CA LYS A 257 -1.92 -20.88 -18.04
C LYS A 257 -1.82 -19.94 -19.25
N GLY A 258 -0.73 -19.16 -19.31
CA GLY A 258 -0.20 -18.63 -20.57
C GLY A 258 -0.70 -17.25 -21.02
N SER A 259 -0.61 -16.22 -20.17
CA SER A 259 -0.41 -14.86 -20.70
C SER A 259 0.61 -14.11 -19.86
N GLY A 260 1.59 -13.50 -20.52
CA GLY A 260 2.60 -12.66 -19.86
C GLY A 260 1.90 -11.50 -19.17
N PHE A 261 1.93 -11.52 -17.84
CA PHE A 261 1.31 -10.48 -17.02
C PHE A 261 2.30 -9.33 -16.82
N SER A 262 1.90 -8.12 -17.21
CA SER A 262 2.53 -6.88 -16.76
C SER A 262 1.65 -6.31 -15.66
N ALA A 263 2.14 -6.30 -14.43
CA ALA A 263 1.44 -5.66 -13.32
C ALA A 263 1.32 -4.16 -13.58
N LYS A 264 0.11 -3.62 -13.41
CA LYS A 264 -0.13 -2.17 -13.35
C LYS A 264 0.70 -1.56 -12.22
#